data_AF-A0A9R1N7E1-F1
#
_entry.id   AF-A0A9R1N7E1-F1
#
_cell.length_a   1.000
_cell.length_b   1.000
_cell.length_c   1.000
_cell.angle_alpha   90.00
_cell.angle_beta   90.00
_cell.angle_gamma   90.00
#
_symmetry.space_group_name_H-M   'P 1'
#
loop_
_entity.id
_entity.type
_entity.pdbx_description
1 polymer ?
#
loop_
_entity_poly.entity_id
_entity_poly.type
_entity_poly.pdbx_seq_one_letter_code
_entity_poly.pdbx_strand_id
1 'polypeptide(L)'
;APKAHPVSSEPRRIQTDIERTLGLVRRLDTEKGIQGNVLSSGDHEKSDVDKSHMGSMGPIVIVRGLTTVKGLEGVELLDTLLTYLWRIHGVDYYGMSETNEAKGLRHVRTDNKTPSTTNINAADWEKKLDTYWQERLTGQDPMVILTAKDKIDAAAAEVLEPHVRKIRDEKYGWKYGCGAKGCTKLFHAPEFVYKHLRLKHPEIVLEVTSNLREDIYSQNYM
;
A
#
# COMPACT_ATOMS: atom_id res chain seq x y z
N ALA A 1 -14.46 -12.02 -19.23
CA ALA A 1 -14.13 -11.15 -18.09
C ALA A 1 -15.41 -10.53 -17.57
N PRO A 2 -15.60 -10.41 -16.26
CA PRO A 2 -16.74 -9.69 -15.67
C PRO A 2 -16.84 -8.27 -16.22
N LYS A 3 -18.06 -7.75 -16.38
CA LYS A 3 -18.28 -6.40 -16.94
C LYS A 3 -18.53 -5.39 -15.83
N ALA A 4 -17.86 -4.25 -15.92
CA ALA A 4 -18.09 -3.09 -15.06
C ALA A 4 -19.42 -2.39 -15.40
N HIS A 5 -19.87 -1.46 -14.56
CA HIS A 5 -21.05 -0.66 -14.85
C HIS A 5 -20.86 0.15 -16.14
N PRO A 6 -21.89 0.33 -17.01
CA PRO A 6 -21.74 1.00 -18.30
C PRO A 6 -21.17 2.41 -18.27
N VAL A 7 -21.45 3.16 -17.20
CA VAL A 7 -20.86 4.48 -16.92
C VAL A 7 -19.33 4.50 -16.98
N SER A 8 -18.66 3.36 -16.74
CA SER A 8 -17.20 3.22 -16.84
C SER A 8 -16.64 3.53 -18.23
N SER A 9 -17.44 3.43 -19.29
CA SER A 9 -17.05 3.76 -20.67
C SER A 9 -17.31 5.24 -21.03
N GLU A 10 -17.90 6.03 -20.15
CA GLU A 10 -18.15 7.45 -20.41
C GLU A 10 -16.83 8.24 -20.41
N PRO A 11 -16.61 9.16 -21.39
CA PRO A 11 -15.37 9.95 -21.47
C PRO A 11 -15.03 10.71 -20.18
N ARG A 12 -16.05 11.25 -19.51
CA ARG A 12 -15.89 11.92 -18.21
C ARG A 12 -15.31 10.96 -17.16
N ARG A 13 -15.81 9.73 -17.13
CA ARG A 13 -15.38 8.71 -16.16
C ARG A 13 -13.97 8.21 -16.45
N ILE A 14 -13.63 8.03 -17.72
CA ILE A 14 -12.27 7.63 -18.14
C ILE A 14 -11.22 8.61 -17.61
N GLN A 15 -11.47 9.92 -17.70
CA GLN A 15 -10.55 10.93 -17.20
C GLN A 15 -10.33 10.82 -15.68
N THR A 16 -11.42 10.69 -14.91
CA THR A 16 -11.35 10.49 -13.45
C THR A 16 -10.66 9.18 -13.08
N ASP A 17 -10.92 8.11 -13.82
CA ASP A 17 -10.29 6.80 -13.60
C ASP A 17 -8.79 6.84 -13.87
N ILE A 18 -8.32 7.59 -14.86
CA ILE A 18 -6.87 7.76 -15.12
C ILE A 18 -6.19 8.40 -13.92
N GLU A 19 -6.72 9.51 -13.41
CA GLU A 19 -6.15 10.21 -12.26
C GLU A 19 -6.12 9.31 -11.00
N ARG A 20 -7.23 8.61 -10.74
CA ARG A 20 -7.33 7.67 -9.62
C ARG A 20 -6.34 6.51 -9.77
N THR A 21 -6.29 5.88 -10.93
CA THR A 21 -5.43 4.72 -11.18
C THR A 21 -3.95 5.11 -11.10
N LEU A 22 -3.54 6.28 -11.62
CA LEU A 22 -2.19 6.81 -11.42
C LEU A 22 -1.85 6.99 -9.94
N GLY A 23 -2.78 7.53 -9.15
CA GLY A 23 -2.63 7.63 -7.69
C GLY A 23 -2.40 6.26 -7.04
N LEU A 24 -3.19 5.25 -7.46
CA LEU A 24 -3.06 3.88 -6.96
C LEU A 24 -1.71 3.27 -7.36
N VAL A 25 -1.28 3.40 -8.62
CA VAL A 25 0.03 2.88 -9.07
C VAL A 25 1.15 3.44 -8.20
N ARG A 26 1.23 4.77 -8.04
CA ARG A 26 2.28 5.40 -7.22
C ARG A 26 2.29 4.90 -5.78
N ARG A 27 1.09 4.79 -5.19
CA ARG A 27 0.93 4.36 -3.81
C ARG A 27 1.36 2.91 -3.63
N LEU A 28 0.86 2.01 -4.47
CA LEU A 28 1.13 0.57 -4.37
C LEU A 28 2.57 0.23 -4.74
N ASP A 29 3.17 0.95 -5.69
CA ASP A 29 4.59 0.85 -5.99
C ASP A 29 5.44 1.21 -4.76
N THR A 30 5.07 2.29 -4.06
CA THR A 30 5.76 2.73 -2.84
C THR A 30 5.63 1.69 -1.72
N GLU A 31 4.43 1.14 -1.51
CA GLU A 31 4.18 0.09 -0.52
C GLU A 31 4.99 -1.20 -0.81
N LYS A 32 5.14 -1.57 -2.09
CA LYS A 32 5.91 -2.75 -2.51
C LYS A 32 7.39 -2.48 -2.80
N GLY A 33 7.85 -1.23 -2.65
CA GLY A 33 9.23 -0.83 -2.94
C GLY A 33 9.61 -0.92 -4.43
N ILE A 34 8.65 -0.83 -5.35
CA ILE A 34 8.90 -0.82 -6.80
C ILE A 34 9.41 0.56 -7.20
N GLN A 35 10.60 0.61 -7.80
CA GLN A 35 11.24 1.85 -8.24
C GLN A 35 11.37 1.89 -9.77
N GLY A 36 11.45 3.09 -10.34
CA GLY A 36 11.67 3.28 -11.78
C GLY A 36 10.50 2.90 -12.69
N ASN A 37 9.28 2.81 -12.15
CA ASN A 37 8.09 2.56 -12.97
C ASN A 37 7.75 3.80 -13.81
N VAL A 38 7.84 3.68 -15.14
CA VAL A 38 7.54 4.74 -16.11
C VAL A 38 6.09 5.22 -16.02
N LEU A 39 5.15 4.38 -15.55
CA LEU A 39 3.75 4.75 -15.35
C LEU A 39 3.54 5.64 -14.11
N SER A 40 4.44 5.53 -13.12
CA SER A 40 4.45 6.33 -11.90
C SER A 40 5.32 7.58 -12.03
N SER A 41 6.42 7.44 -12.77
CA SER A 41 7.41 8.49 -13.04
C SER A 41 6.87 9.43 -14.10
N GLY A 42 6.08 10.40 -13.65
CA GLY A 42 6.07 11.65 -14.37
C GLY A 42 7.47 12.23 -14.25
N ASP A 43 8.25 12.24 -15.33
CA ASP A 43 9.38 13.17 -15.51
C ASP A 43 8.86 14.62 -15.59
N HIS A 44 8.09 15.01 -14.57
CA HIS A 44 8.01 16.38 -14.09
C HIS A 44 8.80 16.43 -12.78
N GLU A 45 10.06 15.96 -12.81
CA GLU A 45 11.08 16.65 -12.02
C GLU A 45 11.09 18.11 -12.48
N LYS A 46 10.37 18.96 -11.75
CA LYS A 46 10.65 20.38 -11.58
C LYS A 46 11.15 21.12 -12.83
N SER A 47 10.42 21.07 -13.94
CA SER A 47 10.51 22.17 -14.91
C SER A 47 9.52 23.24 -14.48
N ASP A 48 10.06 24.27 -13.84
CA ASP A 48 9.39 25.50 -13.44
C ASP A 48 8.98 26.30 -14.70
N VAL A 49 8.02 25.76 -15.46
CA VAL A 49 7.51 26.36 -16.70
C VAL A 49 6.01 26.53 -16.55
N ASP A 50 5.63 27.77 -16.26
CA ASP A 50 4.32 28.41 -16.37
C ASP A 50 3.07 27.50 -16.28
N LYS A 51 2.48 27.50 -15.07
CA LYS A 51 1.16 26.93 -14.74
C LYS A 51 -0.04 27.61 -15.43
N SER A 52 0.17 28.46 -16.43
CA SER A 52 -0.89 29.26 -17.05
C SER A 52 -1.41 28.71 -18.39
N HIS A 53 -0.81 27.65 -18.96
CA HIS A 53 -1.20 27.13 -20.28
C HIS A 53 -1.52 25.62 -20.40
N MET A 54 -1.42 24.83 -19.32
CA MET A 54 -1.74 23.39 -19.36
C MET A 54 -3.23 23.05 -19.11
N GLY A 55 -4.11 24.04 -19.08
CA GLY A 55 -5.53 23.84 -18.80
C GLY A 55 -6.32 23.30 -20.00
N SER A 56 -6.09 22.05 -20.43
CA SER A 56 -7.09 21.26 -21.18
C SER A 56 -6.68 19.82 -21.53
N MET A 57 -5.42 19.40 -21.36
CA MET A 57 -4.99 18.06 -21.79
C MET A 57 -4.85 17.12 -20.59
N GLY A 58 -5.53 15.97 -20.65
CA GLY A 58 -5.45 14.92 -19.62
C GLY A 58 -4.03 14.35 -19.47
N PRO A 59 -3.77 13.51 -18.45
CA PRO A 59 -2.45 12.91 -18.24
C PRO A 59 -1.95 12.14 -19.46
N ILE A 60 -0.69 12.38 -19.85
CA ILE A 60 0.00 11.67 -20.93
C ILE A 60 1.23 11.00 -20.33
N VAL A 61 1.46 9.73 -20.66
CA VAL A 61 2.67 8.99 -20.27
C VAL A 61 3.49 8.67 -21.51
N ILE A 62 4.74 9.11 -21.55
CA ILE A 62 5.63 8.88 -22.69
C ILE A 62 6.51 7.67 -22.39
N VAL A 63 6.29 6.58 -23.13
CA VAL A 63 7.10 5.36 -23.07
C VAL A 63 8.18 5.44 -24.14
N ARG A 64 9.43 5.58 -23.71
CA ARG A 64 10.61 5.53 -24.59
C ARG A 64 11.13 4.10 -24.69
N GLY A 65 10.72 3.39 -25.73
CA GLY A 65 11.24 2.06 -26.06
C GLY A 65 12.59 2.13 -26.78
N LEU A 66 13.20 0.96 -27.00
CA LEU A 66 14.51 0.86 -27.68
C LEU A 66 14.50 1.43 -29.11
N THR A 67 13.37 1.32 -29.82
CA THR A 67 13.25 1.70 -31.23
C THR A 67 12.21 2.81 -31.48
N THR A 68 11.31 3.05 -30.53
CA THR A 68 10.15 3.94 -30.73
C THR A 68 9.76 4.65 -29.44
N VAL A 69 9.32 5.90 -29.56
CA VAL A 69 8.68 6.65 -28.47
C VAL A 69 7.17 6.62 -28.68
N LYS A 70 6.42 6.19 -27.66
CA LYS A 70 4.95 6.15 -27.70
C LYS A 70 4.37 7.01 -26.57
N GLY A 71 3.49 7.96 -26.91
CA GLY A 71 2.64 8.63 -25.93
C GLY A 71 1.39 7.79 -25.66
N LEU A 72 1.10 7.51 -24.39
CA LEU A 72 -0.13 6.88 -23.94
C LEU A 72 -1.05 7.95 -23.37
N GLU A 73 -2.27 8.02 -23.90
CA GLU A 73 -3.32 8.94 -23.44
C GLU A 73 -4.70 8.26 -23.50
N GLY A 74 -5.67 8.87 -22.81
CA GLY A 74 -7.07 8.43 -22.82
C GLY A 74 -7.24 6.94 -22.48
N VAL A 75 -8.02 6.22 -23.29
CA VAL A 75 -8.36 4.81 -23.06
C VAL A 75 -7.12 3.91 -23.05
N GLU A 76 -6.14 4.17 -23.91
CA GLU A 76 -4.91 3.36 -23.98
C GLU A 76 -4.10 3.47 -22.69
N LEU A 77 -3.97 4.70 -22.16
CA LEU A 77 -3.30 4.93 -20.88
C LEU A 77 -4.06 4.21 -19.76
N LEU A 78 -5.38 4.40 -19.68
CA LEU A 78 -6.18 3.77 -18.64
C LEU A 78 -6.07 2.24 -18.69
N ASP A 79 -6.13 1.63 -19.86
CA ASP A 79 -6.02 0.16 -19.98
C ASP A 79 -4.64 -0.36 -19.61
N THR A 80 -3.60 0.43 -19.89
CA THR A 80 -2.24 0.11 -19.46
C THR A 80 -2.13 0.14 -17.94
N LEU A 81 -2.66 1.20 -17.29
CA LEU A 81 -2.68 1.35 -15.83
C LEU A 81 -3.49 0.24 -15.15
N LEU A 82 -4.69 -0.05 -15.63
CA LEU A 82 -5.55 -1.11 -15.11
C LEU A 82 -4.91 -2.50 -15.26
N THR A 83 -4.20 -2.72 -16.37
CA THR A 83 -3.49 -3.99 -16.59
C THR A 83 -2.29 -4.10 -15.67
N TYR A 84 -1.54 -3.02 -15.46
CA TYR A 84 -0.44 -2.98 -14.49
C TYR A 84 -0.93 -3.27 -13.07
N LEU A 85 -1.97 -2.56 -12.62
CA LEU A 85 -2.60 -2.75 -11.30
C LEU A 85 -3.03 -4.21 -11.08
N TRP A 86 -3.66 -4.83 -12.07
CA TRP A 86 -4.06 -6.23 -11.96
C TRP A 86 -2.87 -7.20 -11.93
N ARG A 87 -1.91 -7.02 -12.85
CA ARG A 87 -0.81 -7.97 -13.04
C ARG A 87 0.26 -7.90 -11.94
N ILE A 88 0.53 -6.70 -11.43
CA ILE A 88 1.61 -6.45 -10.46
C ILE A 88 1.07 -6.33 -9.04
N HIS A 89 -0.08 -5.67 -8.87
CA HIS A 89 -0.64 -5.43 -7.55
C HIS A 89 -1.81 -6.34 -7.18
N GLY A 90 -2.37 -7.09 -8.12
CA GLY A 90 -3.55 -7.92 -7.89
C GLY A 90 -4.82 -7.11 -7.63
N VAL A 91 -4.84 -5.87 -8.14
CA VAL A 91 -5.95 -4.92 -7.98
C VAL A 91 -6.91 -5.03 -9.15
N ASP A 92 -8.14 -5.42 -8.87
CA ASP A 92 -9.27 -5.33 -9.81
C ASP A 92 -10.01 -4.02 -9.57
N TYR A 93 -9.59 -2.98 -10.31
CA TYR A 93 -10.09 -1.62 -10.15
C TYR A 93 -11.62 -1.53 -10.24
N TYR A 94 -12.21 -2.08 -11.30
CA TYR A 94 -13.66 -2.04 -11.50
C TYR A 94 -14.41 -3.08 -10.67
N GLY A 95 -13.72 -4.12 -10.22
CA GLY A 95 -14.23 -5.09 -9.24
C GLY A 95 -14.21 -4.60 -7.79
N MET A 96 -13.61 -3.43 -7.51
CA MET A 96 -13.43 -2.90 -6.14
C MET A 96 -12.81 -3.95 -5.21
N SER A 97 -11.74 -4.60 -5.65
CA SER A 97 -11.06 -5.63 -4.87
C SER A 97 -9.56 -5.64 -5.10
N GLU A 98 -8.83 -6.07 -4.06
CA GLU A 98 -7.40 -6.28 -4.05
C GLU A 98 -7.13 -7.68 -3.51
N THR A 99 -6.26 -8.43 -4.18
CA THR A 99 -5.91 -9.80 -3.80
C THR A 99 -4.40 -9.96 -3.83
N ASN A 100 -3.86 -10.76 -2.89
CA ASN A 100 -2.42 -11.03 -2.86
C ASN A 100 -1.96 -11.83 -4.10
N GLU A 101 -2.80 -12.77 -4.55
CA GLU A 101 -2.57 -13.55 -5.76
C GLU A 101 -3.74 -13.35 -6.74
N ALA A 102 -3.61 -12.37 -7.65
CA ALA A 102 -4.59 -12.19 -8.70
C ALA A 102 -4.64 -13.43 -9.63
N LYS A 103 -5.75 -14.15 -9.57
CA LYS A 103 -6.08 -15.27 -10.45
C LYS A 103 -7.33 -14.93 -11.25
N GLY A 104 -7.39 -15.44 -12.48
CA GLY A 104 -8.54 -15.24 -13.37
C GLY A 104 -8.52 -13.91 -14.12
N LEU A 105 -9.71 -13.33 -14.32
CA LEU A 105 -9.92 -12.16 -15.18
C LEU A 105 -10.44 -10.99 -14.35
N ARG A 106 -9.78 -9.83 -14.46
CA ARG A 106 -10.29 -8.56 -13.91
C ARG A 106 -11.60 -8.11 -14.56
N HIS A 107 -12.33 -7.23 -13.89
CA HIS A 107 -13.46 -6.54 -14.50
C HIS A 107 -13.00 -5.62 -15.64
N VAL A 108 -13.78 -5.62 -16.73
CA VAL A 108 -13.53 -4.80 -17.93
C VAL A 108 -14.75 -3.95 -18.27
N ARG A 109 -14.52 -2.82 -18.94
CA ARG A 109 -15.60 -1.93 -19.38
C ARG A 109 -16.54 -2.61 -20.38
N THR A 110 -17.79 -2.17 -20.44
CA THR A 110 -18.76 -2.62 -21.44
C THR A 110 -18.51 -1.95 -22.78
N ASP A 111 -18.74 -2.70 -23.85
CA ASP A 111 -18.55 -2.20 -25.22
C ASP A 111 -19.67 -1.23 -25.60
N ASN A 112 -19.32 -0.10 -26.22
CA ASN A 112 -20.25 0.99 -26.58
C ASN A 112 -21.33 0.61 -27.62
N LYS A 113 -21.42 -0.66 -28.02
CA LYS A 113 -22.32 -1.16 -29.09
C LYS A 113 -23.72 -1.54 -28.59
N THR A 114 -23.96 -1.62 -27.28
CA THR A 114 -25.30 -1.92 -26.74
C THR A 114 -26.01 -0.64 -26.34
N PRO A 115 -27.04 -0.19 -27.07
CA PRO A 115 -27.78 0.99 -26.68
C PRO A 115 -28.65 0.68 -25.45
N SER A 116 -28.60 1.58 -24.47
CA SER A 116 -29.61 1.78 -23.43
C SER A 116 -30.03 0.54 -22.62
N THR A 117 -29.23 0.17 -21.63
CA THR A 117 -29.85 -0.10 -20.32
C THR A 117 -29.70 1.19 -19.54
N THR A 118 -30.83 1.81 -19.19
CA THR A 118 -30.90 3.03 -18.39
C THR A 118 -29.86 2.96 -17.27
N ASN A 119 -29.05 4.01 -17.10
CA ASN A 119 -28.00 4.21 -16.09
C ASN A 119 -28.59 4.26 -14.66
N ILE A 120 -29.49 3.34 -14.33
CA ILE A 120 -30.10 3.20 -13.01
C ILE A 120 -28.95 2.87 -12.06
N ASN A 121 -28.73 3.76 -11.10
CA ASN A 121 -27.67 3.69 -10.09
C ASN A 121 -26.24 3.97 -10.59
N ALA A 122 -26.06 4.62 -11.74
CA ALA A 122 -24.73 5.04 -12.20
C ALA A 122 -24.00 5.91 -11.17
N ALA A 123 -24.69 6.93 -10.63
CA ALA A 123 -24.12 7.84 -9.63
C ALA A 123 -23.75 7.10 -8.33
N ASP A 124 -24.57 6.14 -7.90
CA ASP A 124 -24.29 5.34 -6.69
C ASP A 124 -23.08 4.42 -6.91
N TRP A 125 -22.98 3.81 -8.10
CA TRP A 125 -21.83 2.99 -8.46
C TRP A 125 -20.54 3.81 -8.54
N GLU A 126 -20.58 4.99 -9.17
CA GLU A 126 -19.43 5.91 -9.23
C GLU A 126 -18.99 6.32 -7.83
N LYS A 127 -19.93 6.77 -7.00
CA LYS A 127 -19.65 7.15 -5.61
C LYS A 127 -19.04 5.99 -4.83
N LYS A 128 -19.57 4.78 -4.96
CA LYS A 128 -19.06 3.59 -4.28
C LYS A 128 -17.62 3.27 -4.70
N LEU A 129 -17.37 3.24 -6.02
CA LEU A 129 -16.04 3.00 -6.58
C LEU A 129 -15.05 4.06 -6.09
N ASP A 130 -15.50 5.31 -6.06
CA ASP A 130 -14.71 6.46 -5.70
C ASP A 130 -14.35 6.49 -4.23
N THR A 131 -15.32 6.23 -3.35
CA THR A 131 -15.09 6.10 -1.92
C THR A 131 -14.14 4.94 -1.62
N TYR A 132 -14.35 3.77 -2.23
CA TYR A 132 -13.50 2.59 -2.01
C TYR A 132 -12.02 2.87 -2.34
N TRP A 133 -11.75 3.42 -3.52
CA TRP A 133 -10.37 3.71 -3.91
C TRP A 133 -9.81 4.93 -3.19
N GLN A 134 -10.64 5.89 -2.77
CA GLN A 134 -10.19 7.00 -1.92
C GLN A 134 -9.72 6.50 -0.55
N GLU A 135 -10.48 5.60 0.08
CA GLU A 135 -10.12 4.96 1.35
C GLU A 135 -8.83 4.15 1.19
N ARG A 136 -8.68 3.40 0.10
CA ARG A 136 -7.43 2.69 -0.17
C ARG A 136 -6.24 3.63 -0.38
N LEU A 137 -6.47 4.79 -1.00
CA LEU A 137 -5.47 5.84 -1.23
C LEU A 137 -5.11 6.64 0.02
N THR A 138 -5.91 6.63 1.08
CA THR A 138 -5.61 7.27 2.37
C THR A 138 -5.25 6.28 3.48
N GLY A 139 -5.64 5.01 3.36
CA GLY A 139 -5.47 3.96 4.35
C GLY A 139 -4.04 3.43 4.48
N GLN A 140 -3.89 2.14 4.79
CA GLN A 140 -2.62 1.38 4.75
C GLN A 140 -2.82 0.11 3.90
N ASP A 141 -1.73 -0.55 3.53
CA ASP A 141 -1.80 -1.87 2.86
C ASP A 141 -2.59 -2.86 3.74
N PRO A 142 -3.69 -3.46 3.22
CA PRO A 142 -4.49 -4.44 3.95
C PRO A 142 -3.66 -5.56 4.60
N MET A 143 -2.61 -6.03 3.93
CA MET A 143 -1.74 -7.09 4.46
C MET A 143 -0.86 -6.61 5.63
N VAL A 144 -0.44 -5.34 5.60
CA VAL A 144 0.30 -4.73 6.72
C VAL A 144 -0.61 -4.55 7.93
N ILE A 145 -1.87 -4.15 7.72
CA ILE A 145 -2.87 -4.04 8.77
C ILE A 145 -3.08 -5.39 9.46
N LEU A 146 -3.27 -6.47 8.69
CA LEU A 146 -3.44 -7.83 9.23
C LEU A 146 -2.21 -8.32 9.98
N THR A 147 -1.01 -8.02 9.50
CA THR A 147 0.23 -8.41 10.19
C THR A 147 0.37 -7.73 11.55
N ALA A 148 -0.23 -6.54 11.72
CA ALA A 148 -0.26 -5.78 12.98
C ALA A 148 1.13 -5.63 13.63
N LYS A 149 2.18 -5.57 12.81
CA LYS A 149 3.58 -5.63 13.27
C LYS A 149 3.90 -4.57 14.32
N ASP A 150 3.48 -3.33 14.08
CA ASP A 150 3.74 -2.22 15.00
C ASP A 150 3.02 -2.41 16.34
N LYS A 151 1.83 -3.01 16.35
CA LYS A 151 1.11 -3.36 17.59
C LYS A 151 1.86 -4.45 18.36
N ILE A 152 2.35 -5.48 17.66
CA ILE A 152 3.15 -6.54 18.27
C ILE A 152 4.46 -5.96 18.82
N ASP A 153 5.14 -5.11 18.06
CA ASP A 153 6.42 -4.51 18.45
C ASP A 153 6.29 -3.58 19.66
N ALA A 154 5.21 -2.78 19.72
CA ALA A 154 4.90 -1.91 20.85
C ALA A 154 4.57 -2.71 22.11
N ALA A 155 3.65 -3.67 22.01
CA ALA A 155 3.31 -4.53 23.14
C ALA A 155 4.51 -5.37 23.58
N ALA A 156 5.34 -5.87 22.65
CA ALA A 156 6.57 -6.57 23.00
C ALA A 156 7.53 -5.69 23.81
N ALA A 157 7.60 -4.38 23.55
CA ALA A 157 8.42 -3.49 24.38
C ALA A 157 7.92 -3.41 25.82
N GLU A 158 6.59 -3.33 26.02
CA GLU A 158 5.96 -3.32 27.35
C GLU A 158 6.20 -4.63 28.10
N VAL A 159 5.98 -5.78 27.45
CA VAL A 159 6.15 -7.07 28.12
C VAL A 159 7.63 -7.46 28.30
N LEU A 160 8.56 -6.83 27.56
CA LEU A 160 10.00 -6.97 27.78
C LEU A 160 10.56 -6.04 28.86
N GLU A 161 9.80 -5.04 29.34
CA GLU A 161 10.25 -4.12 30.39
C GLU A 161 10.73 -4.82 31.67
N PRO A 162 10.06 -5.87 32.19
CA PRO A 162 10.55 -6.65 33.34
C PRO A 162 11.90 -7.34 33.09
N HIS A 163 12.27 -7.56 31.82
CA HIS A 163 13.54 -8.14 31.41
C HIS A 163 14.64 -7.09 31.21
N VAL A 164 14.40 -5.83 31.62
CA VAL A 164 15.38 -4.75 31.60
C VAL A 164 15.73 -4.33 33.03
N ARG A 165 16.99 -4.53 33.42
CA ARG A 165 17.49 -4.14 34.74
C ARG A 165 17.99 -2.71 34.72
N LYS A 166 17.34 -1.80 35.43
CA LYS A 166 17.81 -0.41 35.57
C LYS A 166 18.85 -0.32 36.69
N ILE A 167 20.07 0.09 36.34
CA ILE A 167 21.22 0.16 37.24
C ILE A 167 21.73 1.60 37.27
N ARG A 168 21.95 2.14 38.48
CA ARG A 168 22.52 3.48 38.65
C ARG A 168 24.05 3.38 38.57
N ASP A 169 24.65 4.18 37.70
CA ASP A 169 26.10 4.30 37.48
C ASP A 169 26.56 5.69 37.96
N GLU A 170 27.62 5.71 38.76
CA GLU A 170 28.14 6.93 39.39
C GLU A 170 28.73 7.94 38.38
N LYS A 171 29.18 7.48 37.21
CA LYS A 171 29.87 8.29 36.20
C LYS A 171 29.00 8.62 35.00
N TYR A 172 28.04 7.76 34.66
CA TYR A 172 27.25 7.86 33.44
C TYR A 172 25.72 7.91 33.67
N GLY A 173 25.27 8.02 34.92
CA GLY A 173 23.85 8.17 35.24
C GLY A 173 23.11 6.83 35.27
N TRP A 174 22.23 6.56 34.31
CA TRP A 174 21.46 5.30 34.24
C TRP A 174 22.03 4.36 33.19
N LYS A 175 22.25 3.10 33.58
CA LYS A 175 22.57 1.99 32.67
C LYS A 175 21.44 0.95 32.71
N TYR A 176 21.27 0.26 31.60
CA TYR A 176 20.21 -0.71 31.39
C TYR A 176 20.82 -2.07 31.05
N GLY A 177 20.61 -3.06 31.91
CA GLY A 177 21.12 -4.41 31.76
C GLY A 177 20.09 -5.38 31.20
N CYS A 178 20.56 -6.37 30.45
CA CYS A 178 19.72 -7.49 30.04
C CYS A 178 19.33 -8.36 31.24
N GLY A 179 18.05 -8.73 31.36
CA GLY A 179 17.51 -9.61 32.40
C GLY A 179 17.51 -11.09 32.06
N ALA A 180 17.98 -11.48 30.86
CA ALA A 180 18.05 -12.89 30.46
C ALA A 180 19.01 -13.68 31.37
N LYS A 181 18.65 -14.94 31.67
CA LYS A 181 19.46 -15.83 32.50
C LYS A 181 20.85 -16.01 31.88
N GLY A 182 21.90 -15.75 32.64
CA GLY A 182 23.29 -15.86 32.18
C GLY A 182 23.77 -14.69 31.31
N CYS A 183 22.97 -13.66 31.06
CA CYS A 183 23.39 -12.48 30.32
C CYS A 183 23.80 -11.32 31.24
N THR A 184 24.98 -10.75 30.99
CA THR A 184 25.58 -9.66 31.79
C THR A 184 25.76 -8.36 31.01
N LYS A 185 25.21 -8.26 29.79
CA LYS A 185 25.38 -7.08 28.94
C LYS A 185 24.63 -5.86 29.50
N LEU A 186 25.31 -4.73 29.48
CA LEU A 186 24.82 -3.42 29.89
C LEU A 186 24.83 -2.44 28.71
N PHE A 187 23.85 -1.54 28.70
CA PHE A 187 23.61 -0.57 27.65
C PHE A 187 23.29 0.81 28.24
N HIS A 188 23.42 1.84 27.43
CA HIS A 188 23.14 3.22 27.83
C HIS A 188 21.66 3.63 27.71
N ALA A 189 20.85 2.85 26.98
CA ALA A 189 19.43 3.10 26.81
C ALA A 189 18.63 1.77 26.78
N PRO A 190 17.36 1.76 27.20
CA PRO A 190 16.52 0.56 27.24
C PRO A 190 16.26 -0.01 25.83
N GLU A 191 16.17 0.84 24.80
CA GLU A 191 15.96 0.42 23.41
C GLU A 191 17.04 -0.55 22.90
N PHE A 192 18.30 -0.36 23.33
CA PHE A 192 19.38 -1.27 23.00
C PHE A 192 19.25 -2.63 23.70
N VAL A 193 18.62 -2.67 24.88
CA VAL A 193 18.32 -3.91 25.59
C VAL A 193 17.21 -4.67 24.85
N TYR A 194 16.15 -3.99 24.41
CA TYR A 194 15.09 -4.62 23.60
C TYR A 194 15.65 -5.20 22.29
N LYS A 195 16.48 -4.44 21.58
CA LYS A 195 17.15 -4.92 20.36
C LYS A 195 18.08 -6.11 20.65
N HIS A 196 18.79 -6.09 21.78
CA HIS A 196 19.65 -7.18 22.20
C HIS A 196 18.85 -8.45 22.54
N LEU A 197 17.75 -8.34 23.29
CA LEU A 197 16.85 -9.44 23.62
C LEU A 197 16.31 -10.10 22.34
N ARG A 198 15.84 -9.31 21.37
CA ARG A 198 15.35 -9.81 20.07
C ARG A 198 16.40 -10.57 19.26
N LEU A 199 17.67 -10.17 19.34
CA LEU A 199 18.75 -10.75 18.52
C LEU A 199 19.52 -11.89 19.20
N LYS A 200 19.58 -11.90 20.54
CA LYS A 200 20.41 -12.84 21.31
C LYS A 200 19.63 -13.72 22.27
N HIS A 201 18.39 -13.38 22.56
CA HIS A 201 17.47 -14.14 23.41
C HIS A 201 16.08 -14.27 22.73
N PRO A 202 16.01 -14.74 21.47
CA PRO A 202 14.76 -14.83 20.74
C PRO A 202 13.71 -15.70 21.44
N GLU A 203 14.13 -16.72 22.20
CA GLU A 203 13.28 -17.61 22.98
C GLU A 203 12.41 -16.85 23.98
N ILE A 204 12.99 -15.89 24.72
CA ILE A 204 12.27 -15.07 25.69
C ILE A 204 11.25 -14.19 24.96
N VAL A 205 11.64 -13.59 23.84
CA VAL A 205 10.74 -12.72 23.06
C VAL A 205 9.58 -13.51 22.48
N LEU A 206 9.82 -14.74 22.00
CA LEU A 206 8.77 -15.60 21.45
C LEU A 206 7.78 -16.03 22.53
N GLU A 207 8.25 -16.50 23.69
CA GLU A 207 7.40 -16.89 24.81
C GLU A 207 6.52 -15.73 25.26
N VAL A 208 7.14 -14.57 25.48
CA VAL A 208 6.50 -13.38 26.00
C VAL A 208 5.49 -12.76 25.01
N THR A 209 5.68 -12.98 23.70
CA THR A 209 4.76 -12.47 22.66
C THR A 209 3.80 -13.52 22.11
N SER A 210 3.84 -14.77 22.58
CA SER A 210 3.04 -15.89 22.02
C SER A 210 1.55 -15.62 22.10
N ASN A 211 1.03 -15.33 23.31
CA ASN A 211 -0.39 -15.09 23.52
C ASN A 211 -0.92 -13.94 22.65
N LEU A 212 -0.17 -12.84 22.56
CA LEU A 212 -0.55 -11.70 21.72
C LEU A 212 -0.62 -12.06 20.23
N ARG A 213 0.33 -12.88 19.74
CA ARG A 213 0.32 -13.33 18.35
C ARG A 213 -0.86 -14.26 18.07
N GLU A 214 -1.17 -15.14 19.00
CA GLU A 214 -2.33 -16.05 18.92
C GLU A 214 -3.65 -15.29 18.96
N ASP A 215 -3.76 -14.26 19.79
CA ASP A 215 -4.94 -13.39 19.85
C ASP A 215 -5.14 -12.63 18.52
N ILE A 216 -4.07 -12.02 17.99
CA ILE A 216 -4.12 -11.33 16.69
C ILE A 216 -4.47 -12.31 15.57
N TYR A 217 -3.87 -13.50 15.58
CA TYR A 217 -4.19 -14.55 14.60
C TYR A 217 -5.67 -14.93 14.67
N SER A 218 -6.21 -15.15 15.87
CA SER A 218 -7.62 -15.52 16.06
C SER A 218 -8.57 -14.40 15.64
N GLN A 219 -8.24 -13.15 15.96
CA GLN A 219 -9.00 -11.96 15.54
C GLN A 219 -9.00 -11.76 14.02
N ASN A 220 -7.90 -12.07 13.35
CA ASN A 220 -7.83 -11.97 11.89
C ASN A 220 -8.56 -13.13 11.18
N TYR A 221 -8.76 -14.26 11.86
CA TYR A 221 -9.43 -15.43 11.30
C TYR A 221 -10.95 -15.36 11.44
N MET A 222 -11.47 -14.82 12.55
CA MET A 222 -12.92 -14.65 12.79
C MET A 222 -13.51 -13.50 11.98
#